data_AF-A0A232FL96-F1
#
_entry.id   AF-A0A232FL96-F1
#
_cell.length_a   1.000
_cell.length_b   1.000
_cell.length_c   1.000
_cell.angle_alpha   90.00
_cell.angle_beta   90.00
_cell.angle_gamma   90.00
#
_symmetry.space_group_name_H-M   'P 1'
#
loop_
_entity.id
_entity.type
_entity.pdbx_description
1 polymer ?
#
loop_
_entity_poly.entity_id
_entity_poly.type
_entity_poly.pdbx_seq_one_letter_code
_entity_poly.pdbx_strand_id
1 'polypeptide(L)'
;MDSPLGSFRTTTAAANAMTGLRAALVTGRSSLTSRGYATKPLSSEVLTSYLEQTGEPPWTSYFVRYRDVRNDQFAMSHFNWPVGQSNYQVLRTGCFPYIKYHCSRRPHRDLKIEDGFFRLIKMLNLGLPTLMYGLAATILIRHSEVVKTPSGDVTIFFLLPEDKGSQY
;
A
#
# COMPACT_ATOMS: atom_id res chain seq x y z
N MET A 1 73.50 38.72 5.92
CA MET A 1 73.44 39.68 4.81
C MET A 1 73.69 38.90 3.54
N ASP A 2 72.89 39.23 2.52
CA ASP A 2 72.96 38.83 1.11
C ASP A 2 72.40 37.46 0.68
N SER A 3 71.13 37.51 0.25
CA SER A 3 70.47 36.69 -0.81
C SER A 3 71.26 36.76 -2.15
N PRO A 4 70.86 36.15 -3.32
CA PRO A 4 69.58 35.51 -3.70
C PRO A 4 69.71 34.32 -4.72
N LEU A 5 68.56 33.92 -5.31
CA LEU A 5 68.31 33.42 -6.70
C LEU A 5 67.99 31.92 -6.95
N GLY A 6 66.91 31.74 -7.74
CA GLY A 6 66.67 30.58 -8.63
C GLY A 6 65.56 29.63 -8.16
N SER A 7 64.27 29.90 -8.39
CA SER A 7 63.50 29.48 -9.58
C SER A 7 63.85 28.09 -10.12
N PHE A 8 62.92 27.12 -10.04
CA PHE A 8 62.50 26.28 -11.18
C PHE A 8 61.25 25.45 -10.82
N ARG A 9 60.19 25.60 -11.61
CA ARG A 9 59.01 24.73 -11.65
C ARG A 9 59.28 23.60 -12.64
N THR A 10 59.12 22.33 -12.26
CA THR A 10 58.66 21.26 -13.18
C THR A 10 58.33 19.98 -12.41
N THR A 11 57.08 19.48 -12.59
CA THR A 11 56.71 18.06 -12.92
C THR A 11 57.10 16.94 -11.94
N THR A 12 56.39 15.84 -11.74
CA THR A 12 55.16 15.25 -12.28
C THR A 12 54.89 14.01 -11.40
N ALA A 13 53.60 13.72 -11.21
CA ALA A 13 53.00 12.42 -10.92
C ALA A 13 53.91 11.25 -10.48
N ALA A 14 53.80 10.85 -9.21
CA ALA A 14 54.00 9.46 -8.77
C ALA A 14 53.43 9.27 -7.36
N ALA A 15 52.10 9.18 -7.22
CA ALA A 15 51.48 8.82 -5.93
C ALA A 15 50.14 8.07 -6.04
N ASN A 16 49.84 7.43 -7.17
CA ASN A 16 48.62 6.64 -7.32
C ASN A 16 48.92 5.30 -8.01
N ALA A 17 49.42 4.33 -7.25
CA ALA A 17 49.56 2.94 -7.69
C ALA A 17 49.50 1.98 -6.50
N MET A 18 48.38 1.92 -5.77
CA MET A 18 48.17 0.80 -4.83
C MET A 18 46.71 0.53 -4.42
N THR A 19 45.75 0.60 -5.35
CA THR A 19 44.37 0.19 -5.04
C THR A 19 43.68 -0.48 -6.23
N GLY A 20 44.21 -1.63 -6.64
CA GLY A 20 43.61 -2.44 -7.69
C GLY A 20 44.00 -3.89 -7.57
N LEU A 21 43.38 -4.63 -6.65
CA LEU A 21 43.13 -6.08 -6.77
C LEU A 21 42.32 -6.62 -5.57
N ARG A 22 41.01 -6.41 -5.54
CA ARG A 22 40.10 -7.33 -4.83
C ARG A 22 38.89 -7.65 -5.72
N ALA A 23 39.12 -8.68 -6.52
CA ALA A 23 38.17 -9.74 -6.84
C ALA A 23 36.77 -9.28 -7.30
N ALA A 24 36.69 -8.92 -8.58
CA ALA A 24 35.54 -9.26 -9.40
C ALA A 24 35.47 -10.79 -9.53
N LEU A 25 34.67 -11.47 -8.70
CA LEU A 25 34.19 -12.85 -8.90
C LEU A 25 33.26 -13.28 -7.75
N VAL A 26 32.06 -12.68 -7.68
CA VAL A 26 30.87 -13.41 -7.20
C VAL A 26 29.81 -13.24 -8.27
N THR A 27 29.99 -14.07 -9.29
CA THR A 27 29.08 -14.33 -10.39
C THR A 27 27.73 -14.80 -9.85
N GLY A 28 26.66 -14.16 -10.32
CA GLY A 28 25.39 -14.81 -10.62
C GLY A 28 24.74 -15.68 -9.54
N ARG A 29 23.94 -15.05 -8.68
CA ARG A 29 22.65 -15.63 -8.28
C ARG A 29 21.55 -14.61 -8.54
N SER A 30 21.12 -14.54 -9.80
CA SER A 30 19.84 -13.97 -10.17
C SER A 30 18.76 -14.83 -9.50
N SER A 31 18.34 -14.44 -8.30
CA SER A 31 17.13 -14.95 -7.66
C SER A 31 15.95 -14.59 -8.58
N LEU A 32 15.57 -15.54 -9.43
CA LEU A 32 14.33 -15.56 -10.20
C LEU A 32 13.21 -16.21 -9.38
N THR A 33 13.12 -15.87 -8.10
CA THR A 33 12.05 -16.32 -7.21
C THR A 33 11.33 -15.09 -6.66
N SER A 34 10.12 -14.82 -7.19
CA SER A 34 9.08 -13.98 -6.58
C SER A 34 9.38 -12.48 -6.37
N ARG A 35 9.92 -11.77 -7.38
CA ARG A 35 10.08 -10.31 -7.29
C ARG A 35 8.75 -9.52 -7.36
N GLY A 36 7.66 -10.13 -7.86
CA GLY A 36 6.37 -9.43 -8.07
C GLY A 36 5.36 -9.49 -6.91
N TYR A 37 5.53 -10.39 -5.93
CA TYR A 37 4.61 -10.45 -4.77
C TYR A 37 5.11 -9.61 -3.60
N ALA A 38 6.43 -9.55 -3.39
CA ALA A 38 7.04 -8.79 -2.28
C ALA A 38 6.99 -7.27 -2.46
N THR A 39 6.76 -6.78 -3.68
CA THR A 39 6.74 -5.34 -4.02
C THR A 39 5.35 -4.72 -4.00
N LYS A 40 4.30 -5.52 -3.85
CA LYS A 40 2.94 -4.97 -3.81
C LYS A 40 2.67 -4.32 -2.45
N PRO A 41 2.03 -3.14 -2.41
CA PRO A 41 1.62 -2.50 -1.18
C PRO A 41 0.68 -3.39 -0.38
N LEU A 42 0.69 -3.18 0.93
CA LEU A 42 -0.24 -3.84 1.84
C LEU A 42 -1.63 -3.24 1.68
N SER A 43 -2.66 -4.05 1.93
CA SER A 43 -4.04 -3.55 1.91
C SER A 43 -4.30 -2.52 3.01
N SER A 44 -3.65 -2.68 4.16
CA SER A 44 -3.60 -1.66 5.22
C SER A 44 -2.94 -0.35 4.79
N GLU A 45 -1.83 -0.44 4.05
CA GLU A 45 -1.09 0.71 3.53
C GLU A 45 -1.93 1.51 2.55
N VAL A 46 -2.60 0.84 1.60
CA VAL A 46 -3.55 1.49 0.68
C VAL A 46 -4.67 2.19 1.44
N LEU A 47 -5.24 1.53 2.46
CA LEU A 47 -6.30 2.10 3.29
C LEU A 47 -5.85 3.37 4.02
N THR A 48 -4.70 3.31 4.70
CA THR A 48 -4.16 4.46 5.42
C THR A 48 -3.82 5.59 4.46
N SER A 49 -3.04 5.31 3.41
CA SER A 49 -2.61 6.32 2.44
C SER A 49 -3.80 7.01 1.76
N TYR A 50 -4.87 6.27 1.44
CA TYR A 50 -6.06 6.86 0.85
C TYR A 50 -6.81 7.79 1.81
N LEU A 51 -7.01 7.37 3.07
CA LEU A 51 -7.68 8.18 4.08
C LEU A 51 -6.91 9.47 4.40
N GLU A 52 -5.57 9.40 4.44
CA GLU A 52 -4.71 10.57 4.63
C GLU A 52 -4.77 11.53 3.42
N GLN A 53 -4.66 11.00 2.19
CA GLN A 53 -4.71 11.80 0.96
C GLN A 53 -6.07 12.48 0.74
N THR A 54 -7.14 11.94 1.32
CA THR A 54 -8.49 12.50 1.23
C THR A 54 -8.83 13.44 2.39
N GLY A 55 -7.88 13.70 3.31
CA GLY A 55 -8.09 14.61 4.43
C GLY A 55 -9.02 14.06 5.50
N GLU A 56 -9.00 12.75 5.72
CA GLU A 56 -9.82 12.04 6.71
C GLU A 56 -11.34 12.31 6.53
N PRO A 57 -11.94 11.85 5.41
CA PRO A 57 -13.35 12.09 5.11
C PRO A 57 -14.28 11.44 6.15
N PRO A 58 -15.50 11.96 6.38
CA PRO A 58 -16.43 11.38 7.35
C PRO A 58 -16.81 9.93 7.03
N TRP A 59 -16.86 9.57 5.75
CA TRP A 59 -16.97 8.18 5.29
C TRP A 59 -16.37 8.01 3.90
N THR A 60 -16.14 6.76 3.51
CA THR A 60 -15.77 6.36 2.14
C THR A 60 -16.07 4.88 1.93
N SER A 61 -16.36 4.47 0.70
CA SER A 61 -16.53 3.09 0.28
C SER A 61 -15.96 2.83 -1.11
N TYR A 62 -14.87 2.08 -1.14
CA TYR A 62 -14.15 1.75 -2.36
C TYR A 62 -13.80 0.26 -2.43
N PHE A 63 -13.27 -0.14 -3.58
CA PHE A 63 -12.85 -1.49 -3.90
C PHE A 63 -11.39 -1.48 -4.30
N VAL A 64 -10.66 -2.52 -3.89
CA VAL A 64 -9.28 -2.75 -4.28
C VAL A 64 -9.17 -4.12 -4.91
N ARG A 65 -8.48 -4.27 -6.05
CA ARG A 65 -8.31 -5.59 -6.66
C ARG A 65 -7.36 -6.44 -5.83
N TYR A 66 -7.71 -7.70 -5.60
CA TYR A 66 -6.81 -8.66 -4.94
C TYR A 66 -5.46 -8.78 -5.63
N ARG A 67 -5.42 -8.63 -6.96
CA ARG A 67 -4.18 -8.72 -7.73
C ARG A 67 -3.22 -7.54 -7.51
N ASP A 68 -3.67 -6.41 -6.98
CA ASP A 68 -2.87 -5.18 -6.88
C ASP A 68 -2.27 -4.97 -5.49
N VAL A 69 -2.72 -5.74 -4.48
CA VAL A 69 -2.28 -5.59 -3.09
C VAL A 69 -1.93 -6.92 -2.44
N ARG A 70 -1.13 -6.87 -1.38
CA ARG A 70 -0.99 -7.97 -0.43
C ARG A 70 -2.03 -7.81 0.68
N ASN A 71 -2.90 -8.80 0.81
CA ASN A 71 -3.98 -8.78 1.78
C ASN A 71 -3.49 -9.20 3.17
N ASP A 72 -2.98 -8.24 3.92
CA ASP A 72 -2.55 -8.38 5.32
C ASP A 72 -3.69 -8.23 6.33
N GLN A 73 -4.86 -7.77 5.88
CA GLN A 73 -6.09 -7.69 6.68
C GLN A 73 -7.00 -8.90 6.46
N PHE A 74 -6.43 -10.05 6.11
CA PHE A 74 -7.19 -11.28 5.89
C PHE A 74 -7.95 -11.71 7.16
N ALA A 75 -9.14 -12.26 6.98
CA ALA A 75 -10.07 -12.63 8.04
C ALA A 75 -10.61 -11.48 8.93
N MET A 76 -10.18 -10.23 8.72
CA MET A 76 -10.81 -9.07 9.35
C MET A 76 -12.05 -8.64 8.53
N SER A 77 -13.20 -8.54 9.20
CA SER A 77 -14.47 -8.11 8.61
C SER A 77 -14.96 -6.79 9.18
N HIS A 78 -14.81 -6.53 10.48
CA HIS A 78 -15.21 -5.27 11.10
C HIS A 78 -14.22 -4.87 12.19
N PHE A 79 -13.49 -3.77 11.99
CA PHE A 79 -12.39 -3.39 12.89
C PHE A 79 -12.19 -1.89 12.95
N ASN A 80 -11.50 -1.45 14.00
CA ASN A 80 -11.06 -0.06 14.13
C ASN A 80 -9.74 0.15 13.38
N TRP A 81 -9.63 1.29 12.72
CA TRP A 81 -8.45 1.68 11.97
C TRP A 81 -8.09 3.14 12.31
N PRO A 82 -7.10 3.37 13.19
CA PRO A 82 -6.64 4.72 13.49
C PRO A 82 -5.81 5.28 12.33
N VAL A 83 -6.11 6.51 11.91
CA VAL A 83 -5.40 7.23 10.84
C VAL A 83 -5.30 8.70 11.23
N GLY A 84 -4.08 9.25 11.19
CA GLY A 84 -3.82 10.64 11.56
C GLY A 84 -4.37 10.98 12.96
N GLN A 85 -5.43 11.79 13.02
CA GLN A 85 -6.11 12.16 14.28
C GLN A 85 -7.49 11.50 14.46
N SER A 86 -7.92 10.71 13.49
CA SER A 86 -9.24 10.05 13.48
C SER A 86 -9.16 8.55 13.70
N ASN A 87 -10.30 7.96 14.03
CA ASN A 87 -10.51 6.52 14.00
C ASN A 87 -11.63 6.18 13.01
N TYR A 88 -11.43 5.12 12.24
CA TYR A 88 -12.42 4.59 11.33
C TYR A 88 -12.92 3.24 11.80
N GLN A 89 -14.23 3.04 11.75
CA GLN A 89 -14.83 1.72 11.79
C GLN A 89 -14.88 1.21 10.36
N VAL A 90 -14.11 0.16 10.08
CA VAL A 90 -13.90 -0.40 8.75
C VAL A 90 -14.68 -1.69 8.63
N LEU A 91 -15.72 -1.67 7.81
CA LEU A 91 -16.42 -2.86 7.36
C LEU A 91 -15.79 -3.34 6.05
N ARG A 92 -15.08 -4.46 6.15
CA ARG A 92 -14.32 -5.07 5.07
C ARG A 92 -15.00 -6.36 4.59
N THR A 93 -15.09 -6.51 3.28
CA THR A 93 -15.57 -7.76 2.67
C THR A 93 -14.67 -8.16 1.51
N GLY A 94 -14.16 -9.38 1.56
CA GLY A 94 -13.54 -10.01 0.40
C GLY A 94 -14.61 -10.45 -0.58
N CYS A 95 -14.68 -9.82 -1.75
CA CYS A 95 -15.66 -10.08 -2.80
C CYS A 95 -14.91 -10.24 -4.13
N PHE A 96 -14.39 -11.45 -4.37
CA PHE A 96 -13.51 -11.73 -5.52
C PHE A 96 -14.13 -11.23 -6.85
N PRO A 97 -13.38 -10.45 -7.67
CA PRO A 97 -11.92 -10.23 -7.64
C PRO A 97 -11.44 -9.02 -6.80
N TYR A 98 -12.30 -8.45 -5.96
CA TYR A 98 -12.02 -7.24 -5.17
C TYR A 98 -12.07 -7.49 -3.65
N ILE A 99 -11.51 -6.54 -2.91
CA ILE A 99 -11.75 -6.32 -1.49
C ILE A 99 -12.55 -5.02 -1.41
N LYS A 100 -13.75 -5.08 -0.83
CA LYS A 100 -14.54 -3.88 -0.55
C LYS A 100 -14.18 -3.35 0.84
N TYR A 101 -14.02 -2.04 0.89
CA TYR A 101 -13.93 -1.24 2.09
C TYR A 101 -15.16 -0.36 2.23
N HIS A 102 -15.67 -0.25 3.43
CA HIS A 102 -16.60 0.78 3.84
C HIS A 102 -16.09 1.31 5.17
N CYS A 103 -15.65 2.56 5.17
CA CYS A 103 -14.99 3.21 6.29
C CYS A 103 -15.89 4.34 6.76
N SER A 104 -16.21 4.37 8.05
CA SER A 104 -16.93 5.48 8.67
C SER A 104 -16.11 6.04 9.83
N ARG A 105 -15.87 7.35 9.82
CA ARG A 105 -15.14 8.04 10.89
C ARG A 105 -15.99 8.05 12.16
N ARG A 106 -15.52 7.34 13.19
CA ARG A 106 -16.24 7.14 14.45
C ARG A 106 -15.24 6.95 15.60
N PRO A 107 -15.63 7.28 16.85
CA PRO A 107 -14.84 6.93 18.03
C PRO A 107 -14.55 5.43 18.10
N HIS A 108 -13.46 5.09 18.79
CA HIS A 108 -13.08 3.70 19.01
C HIS A 108 -14.20 2.94 19.75
N ARG A 109 -14.51 1.74 19.28
CA ARG A 109 -15.54 0.86 19.87
C ARG A 109 -15.06 -0.57 19.89
N ASP A 110 -15.46 -1.37 20.87
CA ASP A 110 -15.27 -2.82 20.76
C ASP A 110 -16.18 -3.36 19.65
N LEU A 111 -15.58 -4.01 18.64
CA LEU A 111 -16.26 -4.54 17.45
C LEU A 111 -16.08 -6.06 17.31
N LYS A 112 -15.54 -6.73 18.34
CA LYS A 112 -15.18 -8.16 18.27
C LYS A 112 -16.38 -9.06 18.02
N ILE A 113 -17.53 -8.72 18.60
CA ILE A 113 -18.77 -9.50 18.48
C ILE A 113 -19.28 -9.38 17.04
N GLU A 114 -19.34 -8.16 16.51
CA GLU A 114 -19.77 -7.89 15.14
C GLU A 114 -18.84 -8.55 14.11
N ASP A 115 -17.52 -8.47 14.31
CA ASP A 115 -16.54 -9.15 13.45
C ASP A 115 -16.78 -10.66 13.40
N GLY A 116 -16.94 -11.27 14.58
CA GLY A 116 -17.23 -12.71 14.71
C GLY A 116 -18.53 -13.11 14.00
N PHE A 117 -19.59 -12.33 14.18
CA PHE A 117 -20.89 -12.57 13.55
C PHE A 117 -20.81 -12.51 12.02
N PHE A 118 -20.17 -11.48 11.46
CA PHE A 118 -19.99 -11.36 10.00
C PHE A 118 -19.15 -12.50 9.44
N ARG A 119 -18.09 -12.91 10.15
CA ARG A 119 -17.26 -14.05 9.75
C ARG A 119 -18.05 -15.35 9.77
N LEU A 120 -18.85 -15.58 10.81
CA LEU A 120 -19.70 -16.78 10.93
C LEU A 120 -20.69 -16.87 9.77
N ILE A 121 -21.41 -15.79 9.47
CA ILE A 121 -22.37 -15.77 8.36
C ILE A 121 -21.70 -16.05 7.02
N LYS A 122 -20.54 -15.43 6.76
CA LYS A 122 -19.77 -15.66 5.51
C LYS A 122 -19.37 -17.13 5.37
N MET A 123 -18.96 -17.78 6.47
CA MET A 123 -18.64 -19.21 6.49
C MET A 123 -19.86 -20.09 6.26
N LEU A 124 -20.99 -19.82 6.93
CA LEU A 124 -22.23 -20.57 6.76
C LEU A 124 -22.76 -20.51 5.32
N ASN A 125 -22.58 -19.38 4.64
CA ASN A 125 -23.00 -19.19 3.25
C ASN A 125 -21.92 -19.53 2.22
N LEU A 126 -20.82 -20.20 2.64
CA LEU A 126 -19.69 -20.58 1.79
C LEU A 126 -19.10 -19.43 0.95
N GLY A 127 -19.28 -18.18 1.39
CA GLY A 127 -18.87 -16.99 0.63
C GLY A 127 -19.59 -16.77 -0.72
N LEU A 128 -20.67 -17.50 -1.02
CA LEU A 128 -21.42 -17.34 -2.28
C LEU A 128 -21.97 -15.91 -2.47
N PRO A 129 -22.62 -15.28 -1.46
CA PRO A 129 -23.09 -13.91 -1.61
C PRO A 129 -21.96 -12.92 -1.87
N THR A 130 -20.80 -13.14 -1.24
CA THR A 130 -19.64 -12.25 -1.41
C THR A 130 -18.99 -12.41 -2.78
N LEU A 131 -18.99 -13.62 -3.34
CA LEU A 131 -18.53 -13.86 -4.71
C LEU A 131 -19.45 -13.20 -5.74
N MET A 132 -20.77 -13.39 -5.60
CA MET A 132 -21.75 -12.79 -6.50
C MET A 132 -21.67 -11.26 -6.48
N TYR A 133 -21.49 -10.69 -5.29
CA TYR A 133 -21.30 -9.26 -5.15
C TYR A 133 -20.02 -8.76 -5.83
N GLY A 134 -18.91 -9.52 -5.74
CA GLY A 134 -17.67 -9.18 -6.42
C GLY A 134 -17.79 -9.17 -7.94
N LEU A 135 -18.49 -10.16 -8.50
CA LEU A 135 -18.79 -10.23 -9.94
C LEU A 135 -19.72 -9.11 -10.40
N ALA A 136 -20.76 -8.79 -9.61
CA ALA A 136 -21.62 -7.65 -9.88
C ALA A 136 -20.83 -6.33 -9.85
N ALA A 137 -19.91 -6.18 -8.90
CA ALA A 137 -19.03 -5.00 -8.82
C ALA A 137 -18.18 -4.84 -10.08
N THR A 138 -17.67 -5.91 -10.69
CA THR A 138 -16.93 -5.83 -11.97
C THR A 138 -17.74 -5.15 -13.08
N ILE A 139 -19.07 -5.35 -13.10
CA ILE A 139 -19.98 -4.74 -14.09
C ILE A 139 -20.35 -3.30 -13.70
N LEU A 140 -20.45 -3.02 -12.40
CA LEU A 140 -20.98 -1.75 -11.88
C LEU A 140 -19.92 -0.68 -11.61
N ILE A 141 -18.65 -1.05 -11.48
CA ILE A 141 -17.56 -0.09 -11.26
C ILE A 141 -17.46 0.84 -12.46
N ARG A 142 -17.61 2.14 -12.20
CA ARG A 142 -17.51 3.20 -13.23
C ARG A 142 -16.39 4.17 -12.99
N HIS A 143 -15.99 4.33 -11.73
CA HIS A 143 -14.99 5.31 -11.32
C HIS A 143 -13.78 4.62 -10.70
N SER A 144 -12.61 5.19 -10.95
CA SER A 144 -11.36 4.68 -10.40
C SER A 144 -10.44 5.84 -10.03
N GLU A 145 -9.76 5.72 -8.90
CA GLU A 145 -8.78 6.70 -8.43
C GLU A 145 -7.46 6.00 -8.16
N VAL A 146 -6.35 6.73 -8.30
CA VAL A 146 -5.02 6.21 -8.00
C VAL A 146 -4.60 6.71 -6.63
N VAL A 147 -4.36 5.77 -5.72
CA VAL A 147 -3.80 6.02 -4.40
C VAL A 147 -2.29 5.88 -4.48
N LYS A 148 -1.58 6.92 -4.03
CA LYS A 148 -0.13 6.87 -3.90
C LYS A 148 0.22 6.12 -2.62
N THR A 149 1.01 5.06 -2.70
CA THR A 149 1.54 4.41 -1.49
C THR A 149 3.07 4.38 -1.54
N PRO A 150 3.75 4.31 -0.38
CA PRO A 150 5.20 4.15 -0.33
C PRO A 150 5.72 2.96 -1.16
N SER A 151 4.94 1.87 -1.24
CA SER A 151 5.30 0.65 -1.96
C SER A 151 4.83 0.63 -3.43
N GLY A 152 4.13 1.68 -3.90
CA GLY A 152 3.70 1.84 -5.29
C GLY A 152 2.25 2.28 -5.46
N ASP A 153 1.93 2.77 -6.65
CA ASP A 153 0.58 3.28 -6.93
C ASP A 153 -0.44 2.15 -7.06
N VAL A 154 -1.61 2.32 -6.43
CA VAL A 154 -2.72 1.36 -6.50
C VAL A 154 -3.98 2.03 -7.00
N THR A 155 -4.63 1.40 -7.97
CA THR A 155 -5.96 1.84 -8.40
C THR A 155 -7.03 1.30 -7.46
N ILE A 156 -7.80 2.20 -6.87
CA ILE A 156 -9.03 1.89 -6.16
C ILE A 156 -10.23 2.21 -7.05
N PHE A 157 -11.35 1.56 -6.79
CA PHE A 157 -12.54 1.60 -7.63
C PHE A 157 -13.77 1.97 -6.82
N PHE A 158 -14.69 2.69 -7.43
CA PHE A 158 -15.96 3.09 -6.82
C PHE A 158 -17.13 2.70 -7.72
N LEU A 159 -18.25 2.29 -7.10
CA LEU A 159 -19.50 2.07 -7.84
C LEU A 159 -20.12 3.39 -8.28
N LEU A 160 -20.08 4.38 -7.38
CA LEU A 160 -20.58 5.73 -7.59
C LEU A 160 -19.45 6.71 -7.26
N PRO A 161 -19.33 7.83 -7.98
CA PRO A 161 -18.38 8.87 -7.61
C PRO A 161 -18.71 9.37 -6.20
N GLU A 162 -17.72 9.39 -5.33
CA GLU A 162 -17.90 9.93 -3.98
C GLU A 162 -17.97 11.46 -4.03
N ASP A 163 -18.98 12.01 -3.36
CA ASP A 163 -19.00 13.44 -3.07
C ASP A 163 -18.00 13.71 -1.94
N LYS A 164 -16.82 14.21 -2.32
CA LYS A 164 -15.74 14.57 -1.39
C LYS A 164 -16.12 15.75 -0.47
N GLY A 165 -17.28 16.38 -0.68
CA GLY A 165 -17.87 17.40 0.19
C GLY A 165 -18.95 16.89 1.16
N SER A 166 -19.25 15.58 1.18
CA SER A 166 -20.27 15.04 2.10
C SER A 166 -19.87 15.30 3.55
N GLN A 167 -20.75 15.95 4.31
CA GLN A 167 -20.56 16.26 5.74
C GLN A 167 -20.92 15.09 6.67
N TYR A 168 -21.58 14.08 6.11
CA TYR A 168 -22.14 12.93 6.80
C TYR A 168 -21.85 11.65 6.04
#